data_AF-X1S9Y6-F1
#
_entry.id   AF-X1S9Y6-F1
#
_cell.length_a   1.000
_cell.length_b   1.000
_cell.length_c   1.000
_cell.angle_alpha   90.00
_cell.angle_beta   90.00
_cell.angle_gamma   90.00
#
_symmetry.space_group_name_H-M   'P 1'
#
loop_
_entity.id
_entity.type
_entity.pdbx_description
1 polymer ?
#
loop_
_entity_poly.entity_id
_entity_poly.type
_entity_poly.pdbx_seq_one_letter_code
_entity_poly.pdbx_strand_id
1 'polypeptide(L)'
;MKHPKPDREEFREVVLRKRIPSRVYFAELHIDTEVIRYFTEKWNRKWIEPSLVKDRKSQEAAIRNYIECWYRLGYDCLRFTSGFRFSGSLSFVSKRRVGEDTALLSKEKRQWVEEGKGIISSWQDFESYSWPSLDKLDLWPFEFTSKNLPEGMGIFASFSPGVFEVLFNELFGLETLSYLLHDEPDLVQAAA
;
A
#
# COMPACT_ATOMS: atom_id res chain seq x y z
N MET A 1 22.95 4.32 -6.20
CA MET A 1 23.82 5.50 -6.42
C MET A 1 24.84 5.62 -5.29
N LYS A 2 26.03 6.19 -5.52
CA LYS A 2 27.07 6.33 -4.48
C LYS A 2 26.75 7.41 -3.44
N HIS A 3 26.09 8.50 -3.84
CA HIS A 3 25.68 9.61 -2.96
C HIS A 3 24.31 10.18 -3.41
N PRO A 4 23.20 9.50 -3.08
CA PRO A 4 21.86 10.05 -3.30
C PRO A 4 21.68 11.37 -2.56
N LYS A 5 20.96 12.32 -3.16
CA LYS A 5 20.64 13.62 -2.57
C LYS A 5 19.13 13.87 -2.73
N PRO A 6 18.27 13.15 -2.00
CA PRO A 6 16.82 13.31 -2.15
C PRO A 6 16.41 14.75 -1.81
N ASP A 7 15.42 15.28 -2.54
CA ASP A 7 14.87 16.62 -2.29
C ASP A 7 13.35 16.58 -2.40
N ARG A 8 12.69 16.27 -1.27
CA ARG A 8 11.23 16.20 -1.18
C ARG A 8 10.54 17.53 -1.44
N GLU A 9 11.20 18.66 -1.15
CA GLU A 9 10.57 19.97 -1.27
C GLU A 9 10.51 20.38 -2.74
N GLU A 10 11.63 20.27 -3.47
CA GLU A 10 11.61 20.49 -4.91
C GLU A 10 10.72 19.46 -5.61
N PHE A 11 10.74 18.19 -5.20
CA PHE A 11 9.83 17.18 -5.76
C PHE A 11 8.36 17.59 -5.59
N ARG A 12 7.97 18.04 -4.39
CA ARG A 12 6.63 18.56 -4.12
C ARG A 12 6.30 19.78 -4.98
N GLU A 13 7.22 20.73 -5.13
CA GLU A 13 7.01 21.91 -5.98
C GLU A 13 6.82 21.55 -7.46
N VAL A 14 7.58 20.58 -7.97
CA VAL A 14 7.47 20.06 -9.33
C VAL A 14 6.11 19.39 -9.54
N VAL A 15 5.68 18.51 -8.64
CA VAL A 15 4.36 17.84 -8.70
C VAL A 15 3.22 18.87 -8.67
N LEU A 16 3.36 19.92 -7.85
CA LEU A 16 2.41 21.03 -7.78
C LEU A 16 2.53 22.04 -8.93
N ARG A 17 3.42 21.79 -9.91
CA ARG A 17 3.69 22.66 -11.06
C ARG A 17 4.11 24.09 -10.68
N LYS A 18 4.75 24.25 -9.52
CA LYS A 18 5.26 25.53 -9.01
C LYS A 18 6.69 25.84 -9.46
N ARG A 19 7.41 24.82 -9.94
CA ARG A 19 8.83 24.93 -10.31
C ARG A 19 9.15 24.01 -11.48
N ILE A 20 10.06 24.45 -12.34
CA ILE A 20 10.68 23.60 -13.36
C ILE A 20 11.72 22.71 -12.67
N PRO A 21 11.68 21.38 -12.86
CA PRO A 21 12.57 20.47 -12.16
C PRO A 21 14.04 20.74 -12.51
N SER A 22 14.92 20.82 -11.49
CA SER A 22 16.37 20.89 -11.66
C SER A 22 16.98 19.58 -12.15
N ARG A 23 16.27 18.46 -11.96
CA ARG A 23 16.62 17.11 -12.40
C ARG A 23 15.40 16.23 -12.59
N VAL A 24 15.58 15.05 -13.18
CA VAL A 24 14.54 14.01 -13.18
C VAL A 24 14.38 13.46 -11.76
N TYR A 25 13.15 13.51 -11.24
CA TYR A 25 12.78 12.93 -9.96
C TYR A 25 12.24 11.51 -10.16
N PHE A 26 12.61 10.61 -9.26
CA PHE A 26 12.15 9.22 -9.29
C PHE A 26 11.15 8.98 -8.16
N ALA A 27 10.00 8.41 -8.52
CA ALA A 27 9.02 7.89 -7.59
C ALA A 27 8.69 6.45 -7.97
N GLU A 28 8.51 5.59 -6.98
CA GLU A 28 8.16 4.20 -7.18
C GLU A 28 6.89 3.85 -6.41
N LEU A 29 5.98 3.17 -7.10
CA LEU A 29 4.72 2.70 -6.57
C LEU A 29 4.95 1.44 -5.72
N HIS A 30 5.76 0.50 -6.23
CA HIS A 30 6.04 -0.76 -5.57
C HIS A 30 7.36 -1.36 -6.05
N ILE A 31 8.20 -1.80 -5.10
CA ILE A 31 9.35 -2.66 -5.41
C ILE A 31 9.08 -4.03 -4.81
N ASP A 32 9.20 -5.06 -5.63
CA ASP A 32 9.04 -6.44 -5.22
C ASP A 32 10.00 -6.81 -4.08
N THR A 33 9.53 -7.70 -3.21
CA THR A 33 10.26 -8.09 -1.98
C THR A 33 11.60 -8.71 -2.31
N GLU A 34 11.65 -9.48 -3.38
CA GLU A 34 12.79 -10.21 -3.91
C GLU A 34 13.90 -9.22 -4.34
N VAL A 35 13.52 -8.09 -4.95
CA VAL A 35 14.44 -7.02 -5.35
C VAL A 35 15.01 -6.31 -4.13
N ILE A 36 14.16 -5.98 -3.16
CA ILE A 36 14.58 -5.32 -1.91
C ILE A 36 15.50 -6.23 -1.12
N ARG A 37 15.15 -7.52 -1.04
CA ARG A 37 15.98 -8.55 -0.40
C ARG A 37 17.35 -8.63 -1.05
N TYR A 38 17.39 -8.74 -2.39
CA TYR A 38 18.65 -8.77 -3.13
C TYR A 38 19.55 -7.58 -2.80
N PHE A 39 19.01 -6.35 -2.81
CA PHE A 39 19.81 -5.16 -2.49
C PHE A 39 20.21 -5.07 -1.02
N THR A 40 19.30 -5.46 -0.11
CA THR A 40 19.58 -5.52 1.33
C THR A 40 20.78 -6.43 1.60
N GLU A 41 20.76 -7.65 1.06
CA GLU A 41 21.84 -8.63 1.20
C GLU A 41 23.12 -8.16 0.49
N LYS A 42 23.01 -7.59 -0.72
CA LYS A 42 24.14 -7.01 -1.47
C LYS A 42 24.86 -5.88 -0.73
N TRP A 43 24.17 -5.17 0.16
CA TRP A 43 24.77 -4.14 1.02
C TRP A 43 25.17 -4.65 2.41
N ASN A 44 25.31 -5.97 2.57
CA ASN A 44 25.70 -6.62 3.82
C ASN A 44 24.76 -6.31 4.98
N ARG A 45 23.47 -6.10 4.70
CA ARG A 45 22.43 -5.93 5.71
C ARG A 45 21.67 -7.24 5.89
N LYS A 46 21.23 -7.51 7.12
CA LYS A 46 20.41 -8.69 7.41
C LYS A 46 19.01 -8.49 6.82
N TRP A 47 18.58 -9.41 5.96
CA TRP A 47 17.20 -9.49 5.50
C TRP A 47 16.28 -9.91 6.66
N ILE A 48 15.10 -9.28 6.72
CA ILE A 48 14.04 -9.60 7.67
C ILE A 48 12.79 -9.78 6.84
N GLU A 49 12.23 -10.99 6.86
CA GLU A 49 11.03 -11.31 6.10
C GLU A 49 9.83 -10.62 6.72
N PRO A 50 9.28 -9.56 6.11
CA PRO A 50 8.41 -8.70 6.88
C PRO A 50 6.98 -9.25 7.04
N SER A 51 6.61 -10.31 6.30
CA SER A 51 5.38 -11.08 6.56
C SER A 51 5.46 -11.94 7.83
N LEU A 52 6.66 -12.22 8.35
CA LEU A 52 6.89 -13.04 9.54
C LEU A 52 7.15 -12.22 10.80
N VAL A 53 7.24 -10.90 10.67
CA VAL A 53 7.56 -9.98 11.75
C VAL A 53 6.36 -9.80 12.69
N LYS A 54 6.59 -10.03 13.99
CA LYS A 54 5.56 -9.89 15.05
C LYS A 54 5.93 -8.90 16.14
N ASP A 55 7.22 -8.64 16.33
CA ASP A 55 7.73 -7.75 17.38
C ASP A 55 8.21 -6.41 16.82
N ARG A 56 8.17 -5.38 17.67
CA ARG A 56 8.51 -4.00 17.31
C ARG A 56 9.94 -3.86 16.80
N LYS A 57 10.92 -4.54 17.41
CA LYS A 57 12.33 -4.44 17.04
C LYS A 57 12.58 -5.00 15.64
N SER A 58 11.94 -6.11 15.30
CA SER A 58 12.01 -6.68 13.95
C SER A 58 11.29 -5.80 12.92
N GLN A 59 10.18 -5.13 13.30
CA GLN A 59 9.51 -4.15 12.43
C GLN A 59 10.43 -2.97 12.12
N GLU A 60 11.07 -2.40 13.14
CA GLU A 60 12.01 -1.29 12.98
C GLU A 60 13.14 -1.64 12.02
N ALA A 61 13.77 -2.80 12.22
CA ALA A 61 14.88 -3.24 11.40
C ALA A 61 14.45 -3.51 9.94
N ALA A 62 13.25 -4.04 9.74
CA ALA A 62 12.71 -4.23 8.41
C ALA A 62 12.40 -2.88 7.73
N ILE A 63 11.73 -1.94 8.41
CA ILE A 63 11.48 -0.58 7.90
C ILE A 63 12.81 0.12 7.55
N ARG A 64 13.85 -0.03 8.36
CA ARG A 64 15.18 0.52 8.07
C ARG A 64 15.78 -0.05 6.77
N ASN A 65 15.55 -1.31 6.45
CA ASN A 65 16.00 -1.89 5.17
C ASN A 65 15.23 -1.29 3.99
N TYR A 66 13.93 -1.03 4.14
CA TYR A 66 13.12 -0.34 3.15
C TYR A 66 13.60 1.09 2.89
N ILE A 67 13.82 1.87 3.95
CA ILE A 67 14.39 3.22 3.88
C ILE A 67 15.72 3.19 3.12
N GLU A 68 16.62 2.27 3.51
CA GLU A 68 17.94 2.14 2.88
C GLU A 68 17.83 1.79 1.39
N CYS A 69 16.91 0.89 1.03
CA CYS A 69 16.67 0.51 -0.37
C CYS A 69 16.21 1.71 -1.20
N TRP A 70 15.18 2.44 -0.74
CA TRP A 70 14.70 3.59 -1.50
C TRP A 70 15.77 4.67 -1.62
N TYR A 71 16.46 4.97 -0.51
CA TYR A 71 17.52 5.96 -0.49
C TYR A 71 18.65 5.61 -1.46
N ARG A 72 19.23 4.41 -1.35
CA ARG A 72 20.37 4.01 -2.19
C ARG A 72 20.01 3.81 -3.65
N LEU A 73 18.76 3.47 -3.97
CA LEU A 73 18.26 3.42 -5.34
C LEU A 73 18.01 4.82 -5.93
N GLY A 74 17.94 5.85 -5.09
CA GLY A 74 17.90 7.26 -5.51
C GLY A 74 16.50 7.86 -5.55
N TYR A 75 15.55 7.28 -4.81
CA TYR A 75 14.19 7.81 -4.71
C TYR A 75 14.11 8.95 -3.69
N ASP A 76 13.38 10.01 -4.06
CA ASP A 76 13.19 11.19 -3.21
C ASP A 76 12.16 10.97 -2.10
N CYS A 77 11.20 10.07 -2.34
CA CYS A 77 10.16 9.74 -1.39
C CYS A 77 10.02 8.23 -1.25
N LEU A 78 9.88 7.77 -0.01
CA LEU A 78 9.42 6.41 0.28
C LEU A 78 7.90 6.38 0.24
N ARG A 79 7.31 5.48 -0.56
CA ARG A 79 5.87 5.29 -0.58
C ARG A 79 5.44 4.29 0.50
N PHE A 80 4.48 4.69 1.31
CA PHE A 80 3.71 3.77 2.16
C PHE A 80 2.35 3.50 1.54
N THR A 81 1.93 2.24 1.48
CA THR A 81 0.56 1.86 1.13
C THR A 81 -0.12 1.09 2.24
N SER A 82 -1.43 1.26 2.31
CA SER A 82 -2.39 0.66 3.23
C SER A 82 -2.58 -0.86 3.03
N GLY A 83 -1.53 -1.62 3.29
CA GLY A 83 -1.44 -3.06 3.00
C GLY A 83 0.01 -3.49 2.76
N PHE A 84 0.91 -2.51 2.60
CA PHE A 84 2.32 -2.72 2.81
C PHE A 84 2.58 -3.05 4.27
N ARG A 85 3.55 -3.94 4.50
CA ARG A 85 3.78 -4.77 5.71
C ARG A 85 3.90 -4.04 7.07
N PHE A 86 3.78 -2.71 7.07
CA PHE A 86 3.83 -1.83 8.23
C PHE A 86 2.86 -0.66 8.07
N SER A 87 1.62 -0.84 7.64
CA SER A 87 0.60 0.20 7.87
C SER A 87 -0.65 -0.48 8.36
N GLY A 88 -1.21 0.03 9.46
CA GLY A 88 -2.60 -0.27 9.77
C GLY A 88 -3.42 0.42 8.70
N SER A 89 -3.88 -0.32 7.70
CA SER A 89 -4.94 0.14 6.82
C SER A 89 -6.28 -0.11 7.49
N LEU A 90 -7.30 0.62 7.08
CA LEU A 90 -8.66 0.14 7.25
C LEU A 90 -8.80 -1.14 6.42
N SER A 91 -8.91 -2.27 7.10
CA SER A 91 -9.07 -3.57 6.44
C SER A 91 -10.55 -3.81 6.23
N PHE A 92 -10.99 -3.72 4.98
CA PHE A 92 -12.33 -4.11 4.57
C PHE A 92 -12.38 -5.63 4.45
N VAL A 93 -13.35 -6.26 5.10
CA VAL A 93 -13.59 -7.70 4.96
C VAL A 93 -14.11 -7.92 3.55
N SER A 94 -13.41 -8.72 2.76
CA SER A 94 -13.80 -8.96 1.37
C SER A 94 -13.84 -10.44 1.03
N LYS A 95 -14.66 -10.74 0.03
CA LYS A 95 -14.67 -12.05 -0.61
C LYS A 95 -13.56 -12.10 -1.65
N ARG A 96 -12.72 -13.14 -1.57
CA ARG A 96 -11.60 -13.35 -2.50
C ARG A 96 -11.75 -14.70 -3.19
N ARG A 97 -11.34 -14.75 -4.45
CA ARG A 97 -11.20 -16.01 -5.19
C ARG A 97 -9.78 -16.51 -5.02
N VAL A 98 -9.62 -17.76 -4.61
CA VAL A 98 -8.30 -18.36 -4.39
C VAL A 98 -8.07 -19.43 -5.44
N GLY A 99 -6.93 -19.35 -6.12
CA GLY A 99 -6.49 -20.34 -7.09
C GLY A 99 -5.02 -20.68 -6.91
N GLU A 100 -4.56 -21.68 -7.66
CA GLU A 100 -3.14 -22.02 -7.73
C GLU A 100 -2.35 -20.87 -8.36
N ASP A 101 -1.18 -20.57 -7.81
CA ASP A 101 -0.28 -19.58 -8.39
C ASP A 101 0.63 -20.25 -9.44
N THR A 102 0.30 -20.04 -10.71
CA THR A 102 0.99 -20.63 -11.87
C THR A 102 2.23 -19.85 -12.32
N ALA A 103 2.62 -18.80 -11.59
CA ALA A 103 3.81 -18.01 -11.89
C ALA A 103 5.11 -18.80 -11.64
N LEU A 104 6.17 -18.44 -12.36
CA LEU A 104 7.51 -19.05 -12.19
C LEU A 104 8.04 -18.92 -10.74
N LEU A 105 7.77 -17.79 -10.09
CA LEU A 105 8.06 -17.54 -8.68
C LEU A 105 6.78 -17.68 -7.86
N SER A 106 6.22 -18.89 -7.85
CA SER A 106 4.94 -19.19 -7.20
C SER A 106 4.99 -18.99 -5.68
N LYS A 107 3.91 -18.44 -5.12
CA LYS A 107 3.63 -18.39 -3.67
C LYS A 107 2.58 -19.41 -3.25
N GLU A 108 2.47 -20.52 -3.98
CA GLU A 108 1.49 -21.61 -3.84
C GLU A 108 0.06 -21.20 -4.21
N LYS A 109 -0.46 -20.15 -3.56
CA LYS A 109 -1.83 -19.66 -3.77
C LYS A 109 -1.82 -18.20 -4.21
N ARG A 110 -2.69 -17.88 -5.16
CA ARG A 110 -2.99 -16.52 -5.58
C ARG A 110 -4.41 -16.15 -5.24
N GLN A 111 -4.59 -14.93 -4.74
CA GLN A 111 -5.89 -14.35 -4.46
C GLN A 111 -6.26 -13.37 -5.57
N TRP A 112 -7.51 -13.43 -6.01
CA TRP A 112 -8.12 -12.53 -6.97
C TRP A 112 -9.34 -11.88 -6.33
N VAL A 113 -9.68 -10.68 -6.82
CA VAL A 113 -10.92 -10.00 -6.45
C VAL A 113 -12.12 -10.85 -6.87
N GLU A 114 -13.19 -10.81 -6.08
CA GLU A 114 -14.48 -11.35 -6.48
C GLU A 114 -15.23 -10.33 -7.34
N GLU A 115 -15.19 -10.50 -8.66
CA GLU A 115 -15.77 -9.53 -9.59
C GLU A 115 -17.29 -9.67 -9.79
N GLY A 116 -17.86 -10.84 -9.47
CA GLY A 116 -19.29 -11.11 -9.68
C GLY A 116 -20.13 -10.57 -8.53
N LYS A 117 -20.28 -11.39 -7.49
CA LYS A 117 -21.03 -11.09 -6.27
C LYS A 117 -20.10 -11.02 -5.06
N GLY A 118 -19.79 -9.80 -4.67
CA GLY A 118 -19.00 -9.46 -3.48
C GLY A 118 -19.72 -9.75 -2.17
N ILE A 119 -19.21 -9.17 -1.09
CA ILE A 119 -19.73 -9.40 0.27
C ILE A 119 -21.00 -8.58 0.57
N ILE A 120 -21.19 -7.44 -0.11
CA ILE A 120 -22.41 -6.64 -0.06
C ILE A 120 -23.13 -6.76 -1.40
N SER A 121 -24.39 -7.14 -1.36
CA SER A 121 -25.26 -7.20 -2.55
C SER A 121 -26.67 -6.68 -2.31
N SER A 122 -26.94 -6.21 -1.09
CA SER A 122 -28.25 -5.74 -0.63
C SER A 122 -28.10 -4.86 0.60
N TRP A 123 -29.15 -4.13 0.96
CA TRP A 123 -29.22 -3.38 2.23
C TRP A 123 -29.00 -4.25 3.47
N GLN A 124 -29.51 -5.48 3.48
CA GLN A 124 -29.30 -6.40 4.60
C GLN A 124 -27.82 -6.75 4.78
N ASP A 125 -27.09 -6.99 3.68
CA ASP A 125 -25.65 -7.23 3.73
C ASP A 125 -24.91 -5.99 4.24
N PHE A 126 -25.31 -4.79 3.79
CA PHE A 126 -24.73 -3.52 4.22
C PHE A 126 -24.89 -3.25 5.72
N GLU A 127 -26.10 -3.47 6.26
CA GLU A 127 -26.41 -3.25 7.67
C GLU A 127 -25.69 -4.23 8.59
N SER A 128 -25.45 -5.46 8.12
CA SER A 128 -24.74 -6.49 8.87
C SER A 128 -23.22 -6.47 8.66
N TYR A 129 -22.73 -5.68 7.70
CA TYR A 129 -21.32 -5.62 7.36
C TYR A 129 -20.47 -5.05 8.51
N SER A 130 -19.35 -5.72 8.79
CA SER A 130 -18.41 -5.30 9.83
C SER A 130 -17.48 -4.20 9.33
N TRP A 131 -17.98 -2.95 9.33
CA TRP A 131 -17.20 -1.79 8.91
C TRP A 131 -15.89 -1.62 9.70
N PRO A 132 -14.78 -1.26 9.03
CA PRO A 132 -13.51 -1.04 9.72
C PRO A 132 -13.60 0.18 10.66
N SER A 133 -12.97 0.09 11.83
CA SER A 133 -12.90 1.19 12.81
C SER A 133 -11.55 1.90 12.76
N LEU A 134 -11.58 3.23 12.91
CA LEU A 134 -10.40 4.07 13.06
C LEU A 134 -9.57 3.71 14.30
N ASP A 135 -10.17 3.14 15.34
CA ASP A 135 -9.47 2.72 16.56
C ASP A 135 -8.43 1.61 16.31
N LYS A 136 -8.56 0.90 15.18
CA LYS A 136 -7.64 -0.17 14.78
C LYS A 136 -6.47 0.32 13.91
N LEU A 137 -6.41 1.63 13.63
CA LEU A 137 -5.37 2.23 12.79
C LEU A 137 -4.05 2.37 13.57
N ASP A 138 -3.00 1.63 13.17
CA ASP A 138 -1.64 1.82 13.70
C ASP A 138 -0.83 2.78 12.82
N LEU A 139 -0.60 3.98 13.33
CA LEU A 139 0.21 5.02 12.69
C LEU A 139 1.70 4.95 13.04
N TRP A 140 2.11 4.11 14.00
CA TRP A 140 3.49 4.01 14.43
C TRP A 140 4.50 3.84 13.29
N PRO A 141 4.25 3.03 12.24
CA PRO A 141 5.22 2.87 11.16
C PRO A 141 5.51 4.16 10.39
N PHE A 142 4.50 5.03 10.22
CA PHE A 142 4.66 6.35 9.61
C PHE A 142 5.51 7.24 10.49
N GLU A 143 5.21 7.28 11.80
CA GLU A 143 5.96 8.06 12.77
C GLU A 143 7.43 7.62 12.86
N PHE A 144 7.65 6.30 12.95
CA PHE A 144 8.98 5.73 12.99
C PHE A 144 9.76 6.06 11.72
N THR A 145 9.14 5.90 10.55
CA THR A 145 9.81 6.21 9.28
C THR A 145 10.13 7.69 9.17
N SER A 146 9.17 8.56 9.47
CA SER A 146 9.37 10.01 9.41
C SER A 146 10.54 10.48 10.29
N LYS A 147 10.78 9.81 11.43
CA LYS A 147 11.90 10.09 12.34
C LYS A 147 13.24 9.51 11.88
N ASN A 148 13.25 8.57 10.94
CA ASN A 148 14.43 7.80 10.54
C ASN A 148 14.79 7.93 9.05
N LEU A 149 14.07 8.77 8.29
CA LEU A 149 14.41 9.05 6.90
C LEU A 149 15.73 9.85 6.80
N PRO A 150 16.55 9.60 5.77
CA PRO A 150 17.67 10.47 5.42
C PRO A 150 17.21 11.91 5.19
N GLU A 151 18.12 12.84 5.41
CA GLU A 151 17.89 14.27 5.14
C GLU A 151 17.45 14.47 3.67
N GLY A 152 16.47 15.36 3.48
CA GLY A 152 15.89 15.66 2.16
C GLY A 152 14.89 14.62 1.65
N MET A 153 14.84 13.41 2.23
CA MET A 153 13.88 12.37 1.83
C MET A 153 12.49 12.60 2.43
N GLY A 154 11.45 12.28 1.66
CA GLY A 154 10.05 12.42 2.05
C GLY A 154 9.32 11.08 2.20
N ILE A 155 8.08 11.17 2.71
CA ILE A 155 7.09 10.09 2.63
C ILE A 155 6.05 10.48 1.60
N PHE A 156 5.78 9.60 0.65
CA PHE A 156 4.59 9.65 -0.19
C PHE A 156 3.51 8.78 0.46
N ALA A 157 2.62 9.40 1.23
CA ALA A 157 1.61 8.66 2.00
C ALA A 157 0.39 8.32 1.13
N SER A 158 0.01 7.04 1.10
CA SER A 158 -1.19 6.51 0.43
C SER A 158 -1.97 5.68 1.45
N PHE A 159 -2.92 6.30 2.14
CA PHE A 159 -3.61 5.71 3.30
C PHE A 159 -4.74 4.73 2.95
N SER A 160 -5.25 4.79 1.73
CA SER A 160 -6.36 3.95 1.29
C SER A 160 -6.32 3.79 -0.22
N PRO A 161 -6.81 2.65 -0.75
CA PRO A 161 -7.32 2.61 -2.12
C PRO A 161 -8.41 3.67 -2.32
N GLY A 162 -8.66 4.03 -3.58
CA GLY A 162 -9.72 4.98 -3.93
C GLY A 162 -11.11 4.44 -3.58
N VAL A 163 -12.10 5.32 -3.41
CA VAL A 163 -13.49 4.92 -3.08
C VAL A 163 -14.00 3.87 -4.06
N PHE A 164 -13.85 4.11 -5.37
CA PHE A 164 -14.25 3.15 -6.39
C PHE A 164 -13.53 1.79 -6.27
N GLU A 165 -12.24 1.79 -5.93
CA GLU A 165 -11.48 0.56 -5.71
C GLU A 165 -12.00 -0.22 -4.50
N VAL A 166 -12.40 0.45 -3.41
CA VAL A 166 -13.03 -0.21 -2.26
C VAL A 166 -14.38 -0.81 -2.65
N LEU A 167 -15.22 -0.04 -3.33
CA LEU A 167 -16.55 -0.49 -3.75
C LEU A 167 -16.47 -1.73 -4.64
N PHE A 168 -15.61 -1.71 -5.66
CA PHE A 168 -15.44 -2.83 -6.56
C PHE A 168 -14.66 -3.98 -5.93
N ASN A 169 -13.45 -3.73 -5.41
CA ASN A 169 -12.53 -4.83 -5.03
C ASN A 169 -12.90 -5.50 -3.71
N GLU A 170 -13.49 -4.76 -2.78
CA GLU A 170 -13.70 -5.23 -1.42
C GLU A 170 -15.18 -5.51 -1.11
N LEU A 171 -16.09 -4.65 -1.57
CA LEU A 171 -17.49 -4.66 -1.14
C LEU A 171 -18.42 -5.39 -2.12
N PHE A 172 -18.66 -4.84 -3.30
CA PHE A 172 -19.73 -5.26 -4.20
C PHE A 172 -19.29 -6.29 -5.25
N GLY A 173 -18.06 -6.18 -5.78
CA GLY A 173 -17.70 -6.80 -7.05
C GLY A 173 -18.17 -5.94 -8.24
N LEU A 174 -17.48 -6.03 -9.39
CA LEU A 174 -17.66 -5.10 -10.52
C LEU A 174 -19.04 -5.25 -11.13
N GLU A 175 -19.46 -6.50 -11.32
CA GLU A 175 -20.74 -6.84 -11.93
C GLU A 175 -21.88 -6.36 -11.05
N THR A 176 -21.89 -6.74 -9.77
CA THR A 176 -22.92 -6.29 -8.82
C THR A 176 -22.93 -4.77 -8.68
N LEU A 177 -21.77 -4.11 -8.58
CA LEU A 177 -21.70 -2.65 -8.53
C LEU A 177 -22.31 -2.00 -9.77
N SER A 178 -22.06 -2.58 -10.96
CA SER A 178 -22.58 -2.04 -12.22
C SER A 178 -24.11 -2.06 -12.28
N TYR A 179 -24.75 -3.12 -11.76
CA TYR A 179 -26.20 -3.19 -11.66
C TYR A 179 -26.75 -2.27 -10.57
N LEU A 180 -26.16 -2.29 -9.36
CA LEU A 180 -26.63 -1.48 -8.23
C LEU A 180 -26.54 0.04 -8.51
N LEU A 181 -25.57 0.49 -9.31
CA LEU A 181 -25.50 1.90 -9.73
C LEU A 181 -26.76 2.38 -10.45
N HIS A 182 -27.47 1.47 -11.14
CA HIS A 182 -28.73 1.77 -11.80
C HIS A 182 -29.94 1.41 -10.92
N ASP A 183 -29.93 0.21 -10.34
CA ASP A 183 -31.11 -0.38 -9.69
C ASP A 183 -31.31 0.13 -8.25
N GLU A 184 -30.23 0.34 -7.50
CA GLU A 184 -30.25 0.78 -6.10
C GLU A 184 -29.11 1.79 -5.79
N PRO A 185 -29.10 2.97 -6.44
CA PRO A 185 -28.01 3.94 -6.29
C PRO A 185 -27.82 4.43 -4.85
N ASP A 186 -28.88 4.45 -4.05
CA ASP A 186 -28.84 4.85 -2.63
C ASP A 186 -27.97 3.90 -1.79
N LEU A 187 -27.97 2.59 -2.11
CA LEU A 187 -27.12 1.61 -1.45
C LEU A 187 -25.64 1.83 -1.80
N VAL A 188 -25.36 2.13 -3.07
CA VAL A 188 -24.00 2.45 -3.52
C VAL A 188 -23.51 3.73 -2.86
N GLN A 189 -24.36 4.76 -2.78
CA GLN A 189 -24.03 6.02 -2.12
C GLN A 189 -23.79 5.84 -0.61
N ALA A 190 -24.53 4.97 0.06
CA ALA A 190 -24.33 4.70 1.49
C ALA A 190 -23.00 4.01 1.79
N ALA A 191 -22.43 3.27 0.83
CA ALA A 191 -21.17 2.54 0.96
C ALA A 191 -19.92 3.31 0.50
N ALA A 192 -20.10 4.48 -0.13
CA ALA A 192 -19.05 5.31 -0.72
C ALA A 192 -18.50 6.36 0.24
#